data_AF-A0A6H1ZZZ0-F1
#
_entry.id   AF-A0A6H1ZZZ0-F1
#
_cell.length_a   1.000
_cell.length_b   1.000
_cell.length_c   1.000
_cell.angle_alpha   90.00
_cell.angle_beta   90.00
_cell.angle_gamma   90.00
#
_symmetry.space_group_name_H-M   'P 1'
#
loop_
_entity.id
_entity.type
_entity.pdbx_description
1 polymer ?
#
loop_
_entity_poly.entity_id
_entity_poly.type
_entity_poly.pdbx_seq_one_letter_code
_entity_poly.pdbx_strand_id
1 'polypeptide(L)'
;KTADYTLTASDKVLSVDATSSETTITLPTAAGIAGRCYTIKKIDSSANAVVLDGNGAETIDGSANYRIVLQWQAVTVISNGTNWLVI
;
A
#
# COMPACT_ATOMS: atom_id res chain seq x y z
N LYS A 1 4.44 5.67 -9.29
CA LYS A 1 3.13 5.39 -9.92
C LYS A 1 2.29 6.65 -9.79
N THR A 2 1.46 6.95 -10.78
CA THR A 2 0.64 8.18 -10.87
C THR A 2 -0.85 7.89 -11.04
N ALA A 3 -1.23 6.62 -10.83
CA ALA A 3 -2.56 6.07 -11.00
C ALA A 3 -2.64 4.75 -10.21
N ASP A 4 -3.86 4.21 -10.07
CA ASP A 4 -4.11 2.96 -9.36
C ASP A 4 -3.22 1.82 -9.85
N TYR A 5 -2.77 0.97 -8.91
CA TYR A 5 -1.82 -0.08 -9.21
C TYR A 5 -1.91 -1.27 -8.26
N THR A 6 -1.99 -2.48 -8.82
CA THR A 6 -1.83 -3.72 -8.06
C THR A 6 -0.36 -4.11 -7.97
N LEU A 7 0.14 -4.30 -6.75
CA LEU A 7 1.50 -4.73 -6.50
C LEU A 7 1.74 -6.19 -6.94
N THR A 8 2.95 -6.44 -7.42
CA THR A 8 3.41 -7.76 -7.86
C THR A 8 4.51 -8.30 -6.96
N ALA A 9 4.92 -9.56 -7.17
CA ALA A 9 6.06 -10.16 -6.47
C ALA A 9 7.41 -9.47 -6.78
N SER A 10 7.51 -8.71 -7.87
CA SER A 10 8.73 -7.99 -8.25
C SER A 10 8.90 -6.70 -7.48
N ASP A 11 7.81 -6.01 -7.14
CA ASP A 11 7.85 -4.73 -6.43
C ASP A 11 8.47 -4.84 -5.04
N LYS A 12 9.10 -3.77 -4.54
CA LYS A 12 9.70 -3.72 -3.21
C LYS A 12 9.42 -2.38 -2.56
N VAL A 13 9.81 -1.32 -3.26
CA VAL A 13 9.57 0.07 -2.86
C VAL A 13 8.79 0.75 -3.98
N LEU A 14 7.72 1.45 -3.63
CA LEU A 14 6.87 2.15 -4.57
C LEU A 14 6.72 3.61 -4.18
N SER A 15 7.25 4.50 -5.00
CA SER A 15 6.95 5.94 -4.94
C SER A 15 5.65 6.22 -5.67
N VAL A 16 4.70 6.87 -5.01
CA VAL A 16 3.36 7.14 -5.53
C VAL A 16 3.09 8.64 -5.49
N ASP A 17 2.65 9.17 -6.63
CA ASP A 17 2.27 10.55 -6.85
C ASP A 17 0.75 10.58 -7.07
N ALA A 18 0.03 11.11 -6.09
CA ALA A 18 -1.42 11.27 -6.11
C ALA A 18 -1.85 12.68 -6.55
N THR A 19 -1.01 13.44 -7.26
CA THR A 19 -1.32 14.84 -7.61
C THR A 19 -2.64 14.99 -8.37
N SER A 20 -2.93 14.07 -9.29
CA SER A 20 -4.13 14.15 -10.15
C SER A 20 -5.42 13.69 -9.45
N SER A 21 -5.32 12.69 -8.58
CA SER A 21 -6.45 12.12 -7.83
C SER A 21 -5.94 11.24 -6.70
N GLU A 22 -6.83 10.88 -5.77
CA GLU A 22 -6.58 9.76 -4.85
C GLU A 22 -6.14 8.53 -5.66
N THR A 23 -5.09 7.85 -5.18
CA THR A 23 -4.46 6.72 -5.87
C THR A 23 -4.45 5.50 -4.98
N THR A 24 -5.03 4.41 -5.47
CA THR A 24 -5.16 3.14 -4.76
C THR A 24 -4.06 2.16 -5.16
N ILE A 25 -3.35 1.65 -4.17
CA ILE A 25 -2.33 0.62 -4.29
C ILE A 25 -2.87 -0.67 -3.67
N THR A 26 -3.32 -1.58 -4.52
CA THR A 26 -3.86 -2.88 -4.09
C THR A 26 -2.71 -3.84 -3.79
N LEU A 27 -2.69 -4.40 -2.59
CA LEU A 27 -1.75 -5.42 -2.17
C LEU A 27 -2.11 -6.76 -2.86
N PRO A 28 -1.11 -7.64 -3.14
CA PRO A 28 -1.43 -9.02 -3.53
C PRO A 28 -2.09 -9.75 -2.36
N THR A 29 -2.60 -10.95 -2.60
CA THR A 29 -3.05 -11.81 -1.49
C THR A 29 -1.90 -12.04 -0.50
N ALA A 30 -2.14 -11.78 0.78
CA ALA A 30 -1.24 -12.10 1.88
C ALA A 30 -1.07 -13.60 2.07
N ALA A 31 -2.07 -14.40 1.65
CA ALA A 31 -2.08 -15.83 1.80
C ALA A 31 -0.89 -16.48 1.10
N GLY A 32 -0.14 -17.31 1.84
CA GLY A 32 0.99 -18.06 1.31
C GLY A 32 2.28 -17.24 1.06
N ILE A 33 2.31 -15.95 1.42
CA ILE A 33 3.49 -15.08 1.24
C ILE A 33 3.96 -14.42 2.54
N ALA A 34 3.89 -15.14 3.67
CA ALA A 34 4.35 -14.64 4.97
C ALA A 34 5.79 -14.08 4.90
N GLY A 35 6.02 -12.92 5.52
CA GLY A 35 7.30 -12.21 5.50
C GLY A 35 7.52 -11.32 4.26
N ARG A 36 6.63 -11.37 3.26
CA ARG A 36 6.70 -10.47 2.11
C ARG A 36 6.49 -9.02 2.55
N CYS A 37 7.44 -8.15 2.20
CA CYS A 37 7.39 -6.73 2.53
C CYS A 37 7.22 -5.85 1.29
N TYR A 38 6.48 -4.75 1.46
CA TYR A 38 6.34 -3.65 0.51
C TYR A 38 6.42 -2.31 1.24
N THR A 39 7.21 -1.37 0.73
CA THR A 39 7.26 0.01 1.22
C THR A 39 6.60 0.94 0.21
N ILE A 40 5.57 1.65 0.63
CA ILE A 40 4.83 2.60 -0.20
C ILE A 40 5.13 4.00 0.33
N LYS A 41 5.53 4.92 -0.55
CA LYS A 41 5.85 6.31 -0.20
C LYS A 41 5.04 7.28 -1.05
N LYS A 42 4.34 8.22 -0.40
CA LYS A 42 3.74 9.36 -1.08
C LYS A 42 4.81 10.40 -1.37
N ILE A 43 4.93 10.84 -2.61
CA ILE A 43 5.98 11.78 -3.04
C ILE A 43 5.47 13.17 -3.43
N ASP A 44 4.17 13.33 -3.61
CA ASP A 44 3.55 14.61 -3.97
C ASP A 44 2.98 15.35 -2.75
N SER A 45 2.78 16.66 -2.89
CA SER A 45 2.28 17.56 -1.83
C SER A 45 0.76 17.77 -1.85
N SER A 46 0.02 17.09 -2.73
CA SER A 46 -1.44 17.26 -2.80
C SER A 46 -2.13 16.69 -1.56
N ALA A 47 -3.37 17.10 -1.33
CA ALA A 47 -4.23 16.57 -0.26
C ALA A 47 -4.81 15.17 -0.59
N ASN A 48 -4.64 14.70 -1.82
CA ASN A 48 -5.10 13.38 -2.23
C ASN A 48 -4.29 12.29 -1.51
N ALA A 49 -4.97 11.29 -0.98
CA ALA A 49 -4.27 10.20 -0.29
C ALA A 49 -3.69 9.19 -1.29
N VAL A 50 -2.64 8.50 -0.83
CA VAL A 50 -2.29 7.18 -1.36
C VAL A 50 -2.97 6.17 -0.45
N VAL A 51 -3.86 5.36 -1.02
CA VAL A 51 -4.65 4.36 -0.28
C VAL A 51 -4.06 2.99 -0.54
N LEU A 52 -3.62 2.30 0.51
CA LEU A 52 -3.30 0.89 0.44
C LEU A 52 -4.59 0.10 0.67
N ASP A 53 -4.82 -0.92 -0.14
CA ASP A 53 -6.04 -1.74 -0.14
C ASP A 53 -5.67 -3.22 -0.05
N GLY A 54 -6.30 -3.94 0.88
CA GLY A 54 -6.13 -5.39 1.05
C GLY A 54 -6.75 -6.17 -0.11
N ASN A 55 -6.28 -7.40 -0.37
CA ASN A 55 -6.89 -8.23 -1.40
C ASN A 55 -8.20 -8.86 -0.89
N GLY A 56 -9.33 -8.52 -1.50
CA GLY A 56 -10.63 -9.11 -1.12
C GLY A 56 -11.04 -8.72 0.30
N ALA A 57 -11.09 -9.70 1.21
CA ALA A 57 -11.46 -9.49 2.62
C ALA A 57 -10.25 -9.43 3.58
N GLU A 58 -9.03 -9.49 3.03
CA GLU A 58 -7.81 -9.32 3.82
C GLU A 58 -7.72 -7.90 4.38
N THR A 59 -7.07 -7.77 5.53
CA THR A 59 -6.94 -6.50 6.26
C THR A 59 -5.49 -6.06 6.38
N ILE A 60 -5.30 -4.77 6.62
CA ILE A 60 -4.08 -4.06 6.98
C ILE A 60 -4.29 -3.54 8.39
N ASP A 61 -3.62 -4.12 9.39
CA ASP A 61 -3.85 -3.85 10.82
C ASP A 61 -5.33 -3.86 11.25
N GLY A 62 -6.09 -4.83 10.73
CA GLY A 62 -7.52 -5.00 11.05
C GLY A 62 -8.47 -4.06 10.30
N SER A 63 -7.96 -3.16 9.45
CA SER A 63 -8.75 -2.32 8.54
C SER A 63 -8.68 -2.85 7.10
N ALA A 64 -9.71 -2.65 6.28
CA ALA A 64 -9.62 -2.98 4.84
C ALA A 64 -8.61 -2.10 4.10
N ASN A 65 -8.43 -0.85 4.56
CA ASN A 65 -7.60 0.15 3.91
C ASN A 65 -6.67 0.86 4.89
N TYR A 66 -5.51 1.29 4.39
CA TYR A 66 -4.58 2.17 5.10
C TYR A 66 -4.28 3.42 4.25
N ARG A 67 -4.29 4.62 4.83
CA ARG A 67 -4.15 5.88 4.08
C ARG A 67 -2.83 6.59 4.41
N ILE A 68 -2.04 6.91 3.39
CA ILE A 68 -0.86 7.77 3.47
C ILE A 68 -1.24 9.15 2.93
N VAL A 69 -1.24 10.16 3.80
CA VAL A 69 -1.76 11.50 3.47
C VAL A 69 -0.64 12.53 3.39
N LEU A 70 0.38 12.41 4.24
CA LEU A 70 1.46 13.39 4.31
C LEU A 70 2.48 13.17 3.19
N GLN A 71 2.94 14.27 2.59
CA GLN A 71 4.05 14.23 1.66
C GLN A 71 5.29 13.62 2.33
N TRP A 72 6.00 12.78 1.59
CA TRP A 72 7.20 12.07 2.03
C TRP A 72 6.99 11.04 3.14
N GLN A 73 5.76 10.83 3.60
CA GLN A 73 5.43 9.71 4.46
C GLN A 73 5.58 8.40 3.69
N ALA A 74 6.23 7.43 4.33
CA ALA A 74 6.36 6.07 3.84
C ALA A 74 5.83 5.11 4.88
N VAL A 75 5.23 4.02 4.41
CA VAL A 75 4.71 2.93 5.22
C VAL A 75 5.23 1.63 4.66
N THR A 76 5.72 0.76 5.55
CA THR A 76 6.06 -0.61 5.18
C THR A 76 4.97 -1.53 5.70
N VAL A 77 4.50 -2.40 4.83
CA VAL A 77 3.59 -3.49 5.19
C VAL A 77 4.29 -4.82 5.03
N ILE A 78 4.03 -5.74 5.95
CA ILE A 78 4.52 -7.12 5.94
C ILE A 78 3.35 -8.10 6.02
N SER A 79 3.34 -9.12 5.15
CA SER A 79 2.36 -10.20 5.23
C SER A 79 2.67 -11.10 6.43
N ASN A 80 1.66 -11.41 7.24
CA ASN A 80 1.74 -12.45 8.28
C ASN A 80 1.28 -13.83 7.78
N GLY A 81 1.03 -13.98 6.47
CA GLY A 81 0.52 -15.20 5.84
C GLY A 81 -1.01 -15.25 5.72
N THR A 82 -1.74 -14.24 6.20
CA THR A 82 -3.20 -14.14 6.06
C THR A 82 -3.68 -12.69 5.90
N ASN A 83 -3.03 -11.75 6.58
CA ASN A 83 -3.29 -10.32 6.54
C ASN A 83 -1.96 -9.55 6.44
N TRP A 84 -2.07 -8.23 6.37
CA TRP A 84 -0.95 -7.30 6.33
C TRP A 84 -0.81 -6.56 7.66
N LEU A 85 0.43 -6.38 8.11
CA LEU A 85 0.77 -5.59 9.29
C LEU A 85 1.59 -4.37 8.88
N VAL A 86 1.34 -3.21 9.49
CA VAL A 86 2.21 -2.03 9.31
C VAL A 86 3.38 -2.10 10.29
N ILE A 87 4.60 -1.80 9.80
CA ILE A 87 5.84 -1.79 10.60
C ILE A 87 6.62 -0.48 10.47
#